data_AF-A0A182AKK8-F1
#
_entry.id   AF-A0A182AKK8-F1
#
_cell.length_a   1.000
_cell.length_b   1.000
_cell.length_c   1.000
_cell.angle_alpha   90.00
_cell.angle_beta   90.00
_cell.angle_gamma   90.00
#
_symmetry.space_group_name_H-M   'P 1'
#
loop_
_entity.id
_entity.type
_entity.pdbx_description
1 polymer ?
#
loop_
_entity_poly.entity_id
_entity_poly.type
_entity_poly.pdbx_seq_one_letter_code
_entity_poly.pdbx_strand_id
1 'polypeptide(L)'
;MAADPSAADGARQAEAAGQALRIRLRGRLLEFLKFRVLAAQEGFFTGFGGAEATGGDPGPAASRVRQWLHGLGVREFDPLADDDLLAVLATARRLYLD
;
A
#
# COMPACT_ATOMS: atom_id res chain seq x y z
N MET A 1 37.25 8.68 16.33
CA MET A 1 35.95 8.91 16.99
C MET A 1 35.07 7.72 16.63
N ALA A 2 34.98 6.72 17.51
CA ALA A 2 34.17 5.52 17.26
C ALA A 2 32.69 5.90 17.41
N ALA A 3 31.85 5.47 16.48
CA ALA A 3 30.39 5.68 16.57
C ALA A 3 29.83 4.94 17.81
N ASP A 4 28.89 5.58 18.50
CA ASP A 4 28.25 5.02 19.70
C ASP A 4 27.40 3.79 19.32
N PRO A 5 27.72 2.58 19.81
CA PRO A 5 26.98 1.37 19.47
C PRO A 5 25.53 1.40 19.96
N SER A 6 25.22 2.14 21.03
CA SER A 6 23.87 2.27 21.57
C SER A 6 22.94 3.02 20.61
N ALA A 7 23.46 4.05 19.93
CA ALA A 7 22.70 4.80 18.92
C ALA A 7 22.38 3.93 17.70
N ALA A 8 23.28 3.03 17.31
CA ALA A 8 23.08 2.12 16.18
C ALA A 8 22.02 1.04 16.46
N ASP A 9 21.90 0.55 17.70
CA ASP A 9 20.82 -0.37 18.10
C ASP A 9 19.45 0.31 18.16
N GLY A 10 19.39 1.58 18.57
CA GLY A 10 18.15 2.36 18.58
C GLY A 10 17.59 2.59 17.18
N ALA A 11 18.44 2.96 16.22
CA ALA A 11 18.04 3.15 14.83
C ALA A 11 17.49 1.86 14.20
N ARG A 12 18.18 0.73 14.38
CA ARG A 12 17.73 -0.58 13.89
C ARG A 12 16.37 -0.99 14.46
N GLN A 13 16.12 -0.74 15.74
CA GLN A 13 14.83 -1.03 16.38
C GLN A 13 13.70 -0.14 15.82
N ALA A 14 13.97 1.13 15.56
CA ALA A 14 13.00 2.04 14.97
C ALA A 14 12.62 1.64 13.54
N GLU A 15 13.61 1.24 12.72
CA GLU A 15 13.36 0.73 11.37
C GLU A 15 12.54 -0.57 11.39
N ALA A 16 12.86 -1.49 12.28
CA ALA A 16 12.12 -2.74 12.46
C ALA A 16 10.66 -2.48 12.87
N ALA A 17 10.41 -1.56 13.80
CA ALA A 17 9.07 -1.16 14.20
C ALA A 17 8.28 -0.53 13.02
N GLY A 18 8.93 0.34 12.25
CA GLY A 18 8.34 0.92 11.04
C GLY A 18 8.03 -0.12 9.97
N GLN A 19 8.89 -1.12 9.79
CA GLN A 19 8.65 -2.24 8.89
C GLN A 19 7.47 -3.10 9.34
N ALA A 20 7.39 -3.45 10.62
CA ALA A 20 6.29 -4.22 11.19
C ALA A 20 4.94 -3.49 11.02
N LEU A 21 4.93 -2.17 11.25
CA LEU A 21 3.75 -1.33 11.01
C LEU A 21 3.33 -1.37 9.54
N ARG A 22 4.27 -1.19 8.60
CA ARG A 22 3.99 -1.27 7.15
C ARG A 22 3.40 -2.62 6.76
N ILE A 23 3.98 -3.73 7.24
CA ILE A 23 3.48 -5.08 6.97
C ILE A 23 2.02 -5.23 7.46
N ARG A 24 1.74 -4.77 8.69
CA ARG A 24 0.39 -4.83 9.25
C ARG A 24 -0.61 -3.99 8.46
N LEU A 25 -0.25 -2.77 8.06
CA LEU A 25 -1.11 -1.88 7.30
C LEU A 25 -1.39 -2.43 5.90
N ARG A 26 -0.38 -3.01 5.23
CA ARG A 26 -0.56 -3.68 3.94
C ARG A 26 -1.54 -4.85 4.03
N GLY A 27 -1.42 -5.68 5.08
CA GLY A 27 -2.35 -6.77 5.35
C GLY A 27 -3.79 -6.28 5.55
N ARG A 28 -3.98 -5.25 6.38
CA ARG A 28 -5.31 -4.66 6.60
C ARG A 28 -5.89 -4.01 5.35
N LEU A 29 -5.07 -3.36 4.51
CA LEU A 29 -5.53 -2.80 3.25
C LEU A 29 -5.99 -3.92 2.29
N LEU A 30 -5.28 -5.04 2.21
CA LEU A 30 -5.72 -6.20 1.44
C LEU A 30 -7.09 -6.72 1.91
N GLU A 31 -7.26 -6.92 3.22
CA GLU A 31 -8.54 -7.35 3.79
C GLU A 31 -9.67 -6.35 3.49
N PHE A 32 -9.39 -5.05 3.61
CA PHE A 32 -10.34 -3.98 3.29
C PHE A 32 -10.76 -3.99 1.81
N LEU A 33 -9.84 -4.34 0.91
CA LEU A 33 -10.09 -4.42 -0.53
C LEU A 33 -10.90 -5.66 -0.91
N LYS A 34 -10.82 -6.77 -0.16
CA LYS A 34 -11.47 -8.05 -0.48
C LYS A 34 -12.91 -7.91 -0.97
N PHE A 35 -13.80 -7.35 -0.15
CA PHE A 35 -15.22 -7.26 -0.50
C PHE A 35 -15.50 -6.30 -1.65
N ARG A 36 -14.66 -5.26 -1.81
CA ARG A 36 -14.83 -4.26 -2.86
C ARG A 36 -14.41 -4.80 -4.21
N VAL A 37 -13.29 -5.52 -4.24
CA VAL A 37 -12.83 -6.22 -5.43
C VAL A 37 -13.81 -7.33 -5.81
N LEU A 38 -14.28 -8.14 -4.85
CA LEU A 38 -15.24 -9.20 -5.15
C LEU A 38 -16.61 -8.66 -5.64
N ALA A 39 -17.01 -7.46 -5.22
CA ALA A 39 -18.26 -6.85 -5.69
C ALA A 39 -18.15 -6.22 -7.09
N ALA A 40 -17.02 -5.58 -7.42
CA ALA A 40 -16.84 -4.83 -8.66
C ALA A 40 -15.93 -5.51 -9.69
N GLN A 41 -15.30 -6.64 -9.32
CA GLN A 41 -14.45 -7.49 -10.15
C GLN A 41 -13.36 -6.67 -10.88
N GLU A 42 -13.10 -6.94 -12.17
CA GLU A 42 -12.16 -6.17 -12.98
C GLU A 42 -12.49 -4.68 -13.05
N GLY A 43 -13.78 -4.32 -12.95
CA GLY A 43 -14.26 -2.94 -12.95
C GLY A 43 -13.79 -2.13 -11.73
N PHE A 44 -13.35 -2.79 -10.66
CA PHE A 44 -12.71 -2.09 -9.53
C PHE A 44 -11.39 -1.43 -9.95
N PHE A 45 -10.58 -2.13 -10.76
CA PHE A 45 -9.20 -1.73 -11.04
C PHE A 45 -9.07 -0.74 -12.20
N THR A 46 -10.07 -0.67 -13.08
CA THR A 46 -10.09 0.31 -14.20
C THR A 46 -10.07 1.75 -13.71
N GLY A 47 -10.67 2.04 -12.55
CA GLY A 47 -10.65 3.37 -11.92
C GLY A 47 -9.26 3.85 -11.47
N PHE A 48 -8.27 2.95 -11.38
CA PHE A 48 -6.92 3.27 -10.90
C PHE A 48 -5.85 3.30 -11.99
N GLY A 49 -6.17 2.93 -13.24
CA GLY A 49 -5.25 3.02 -14.38
C GLY A 49 -5.09 1.76 -15.22
N GLY A 50 -5.83 0.67 -14.97
CA GLY A 50 -5.79 -0.54 -15.81
C GLY A 50 -4.45 -1.30 -15.78
N ALA A 51 -4.39 -2.43 -16.49
CA ALA A 51 -3.25 -3.37 -16.50
C ALA A 51 -1.92 -2.83 -17.07
N GLU A 52 -1.93 -1.63 -17.63
CA GLU A 52 -0.83 -1.02 -18.38
C GLU A 52 -0.04 0.01 -17.56
N ALA A 53 -0.31 0.14 -16.25
CA ALA A 53 0.52 0.94 -15.35
C ALA A 53 1.87 0.25 -15.00
N THR A 54 2.38 -0.60 -15.88
CA THR A 54 3.65 -1.34 -15.76
C THR A 54 4.83 -0.61 -16.42
N GLY A 55 4.60 0.54 -17.07
CA GLY A 55 5.65 1.30 -17.77
C GLY A 55 5.58 2.82 -17.67
N GLY A 56 4.66 3.38 -16.87
CA GLY A 56 4.49 4.83 -16.71
C GLY A 56 4.40 5.22 -15.25
N ASP A 57 4.94 6.40 -14.94
CA ASP A 57 5.04 7.07 -13.64
C ASP A 57 4.07 6.53 -12.57
N PRO A 58 4.54 6.02 -11.41
CA PRO A 58 3.67 5.46 -10.35
C PRO A 58 2.76 6.52 -9.69
N GLY A 59 3.09 7.81 -9.86
CA GLY A 59 2.42 8.94 -9.20
C GLY A 59 0.89 9.03 -9.38
N PRO A 60 0.30 8.89 -10.59
CA PRO A 60 -1.13 9.06 -10.79
C PRO A 60 -1.96 7.88 -10.26
N ALA A 61 -1.43 6.66 -10.28
CA ALA A 61 -2.13 5.48 -9.77
C ALA A 61 -2.21 5.52 -8.24
N ALA A 62 -1.08 5.70 -7.55
CA ALA A 62 -1.06 5.77 -6.09
C ALA A 62 -1.89 6.96 -5.55
N SER A 63 -1.82 8.11 -6.22
CA SER A 63 -2.62 9.29 -5.86
C SER A 63 -4.13 9.02 -5.98
N ARG A 64 -4.60 8.34 -7.04
CA ARG A 64 -6.02 7.98 -7.19
C ARG A 64 -6.49 7.04 -6.08
N VAL A 65 -5.64 6.12 -5.66
CA VAL A 65 -5.95 5.17 -4.58
C VAL A 65 -6.09 5.90 -3.25
N ARG A 66 -5.17 6.83 -2.95
CA ARG A 66 -5.28 7.69 -1.76
C ARG A 66 -6.55 8.53 -1.80
N GLN A 67 -6.84 9.19 -2.92
CA GLN A 67 -8.05 10.00 -3.09
C GLN A 67 -9.32 9.17 -2.89
N TRP A 68 -9.36 7.95 -3.43
CA TRP A 68 -10.47 7.04 -3.24
C TRP A 68 -10.64 6.61 -1.77
N LEU A 69 -9.56 6.22 -1.08
CA LEU A 69 -9.58 5.90 0.35
C LEU A 69 -10.08 7.09 1.18
N HIS A 70 -9.59 8.30 0.87
CA HIS A 70 -10.02 9.53 1.55
C HIS A 70 -11.49 9.86 1.27
N GLY A 71 -11.97 9.63 0.05
CA GLY A 71 -13.39 9.79 -0.29
C GLY A 71 -14.30 8.85 0.49
N LEU A 72 -13.78 7.71 0.96
CA LEU A 72 -14.47 6.79 1.87
C LEU A 72 -14.28 7.15 3.36
N GLY A 73 -13.57 8.24 3.67
CA GLY A 73 -13.22 8.63 5.03
C GLY A 73 -12.08 7.82 5.68
N VAL A 74 -11.39 6.99 4.90
CA VAL A 74 -10.34 6.09 5.39
C VAL A 74 -8.97 6.75 5.28
N ARG A 75 -8.38 7.10 6.43
CA ARG A 75 -7.05 7.75 6.53
C ARG A 75 -5.98 6.88 7.18
N GLU A 76 -6.35 5.70 7.70
CA GLU A 76 -5.42 4.83 8.43
C GLU A 76 -4.24 4.29 7.59
N PHE A 77 -4.34 4.39 6.26
CA PHE A 77 -3.32 3.96 5.31
C PHE A 77 -2.40 5.09 4.83
N ASP A 78 -2.59 6.33 5.30
CA ASP A 78 -1.72 7.46 4.97
C ASP A 78 -0.22 7.20 5.21
N PRO A 79 0.18 6.44 6.26
CA PRO A 79 1.59 6.11 6.49
C PRO A 79 2.22 5.16 5.44
N LEU A 80 1.43 4.49 4.59
CA LEU A 80 1.97 3.64 3.53
C LEU A 80 2.60 4.52 2.45
N ALA A 81 3.74 4.11 1.90
CA ALA A 81 4.31 4.77 0.72
C ALA A 81 3.49 4.44 -0.54
N ASP A 82 3.67 5.22 -1.61
CA ASP A 82 2.98 4.97 -2.88
C ASP A 82 3.29 3.57 -3.43
N ASP A 83 4.55 3.13 -3.35
CA ASP A 83 4.95 1.77 -3.75
C ASP A 83 4.24 0.68 -2.94
N ASP A 84 3.99 0.90 -1.64
CA ASP A 84 3.26 -0.06 -0.81
C ASP A 84 1.79 -0.16 -1.23
N LEU A 85 1.16 0.97 -1.58
CA LEU A 85 -0.22 1.02 -2.07
C LEU A 85 -0.35 0.27 -3.40
N LEU A 86 0.57 0.52 -4.33
CA LEU A 86 0.59 -0.15 -5.63
C LEU A 86 0.86 -1.64 -5.50
N ALA A 87 1.80 -2.04 -4.64
CA ALA A 87 2.08 -3.44 -4.37
C ALA A 87 0.86 -4.16 -3.78
N VAL A 88 0.10 -3.50 -2.89
CA VAL A 88 -1.14 -4.06 -2.33
C VAL A 88 -2.21 -4.20 -3.42
N LEU A 89 -2.38 -3.23 -4.32
CA LEU A 89 -3.33 -3.33 -5.43
C LEU A 89 -2.98 -4.45 -6.41
N ALA A 90 -1.71 -4.57 -6.79
CA ALA A 90 -1.23 -5.67 -7.62
C ALA A 90 -1.50 -7.02 -6.95
N THR A 91 -1.24 -7.12 -5.64
CA THR A 91 -1.53 -8.32 -4.85
C THR A 91 -3.03 -8.62 -4.79
N ALA A 92 -3.87 -7.62 -4.54
CA ALA A 92 -5.33 -7.77 -4.49
C ALA A 92 -5.89 -8.25 -5.84
N ARG A 93 -5.39 -7.71 -6.95
CA ARG A 93 -5.77 -8.16 -8.29
C ARG A 93 -5.49 -9.64 -8.48
N ARG A 94 -4.25 -10.07 -8.19
CA ARG A 94 -3.83 -11.46 -8.31
C ARG A 94 -4.58 -12.41 -7.37
N LEU A 95 -4.91 -11.97 -6.15
CA LEU A 95 -5.57 -12.85 -5.17
C LEU A 95 -7.08 -12.98 -5.35
N TYR A 96 -7.73 -11.97 -5.95
CA TYR A 96 -9.20 -11.89 -5.98
C TYR A 96 -9.79 -12.01 -7.38
N LEU A 97 -8.99 -11.87 -8.44
CA LEU A 97 -9.44 -11.99 -9.83
C LEU A 97 -8.74 -13.10 -10.63
N ASP A 98 -7.55 -13.54 -10.22
CA ASP A 98 -6.92 -14.77 -10.74
C ASP A 98 -7.32 -15.98 -9.88
#